data_AF-A0A6B3FYK8-F1
#
_entry.id   AF-A0A6B3FYK8-F1
#
_cell.length_a   1.000
_cell.length_b   1.000
_cell.length_c   1.000
_cell.angle_alpha   90.00
_cell.angle_beta   90.00
_cell.angle_gamma   90.00
#
_symmetry.space_group_name_H-M   'P 1'
#
loop_
_entity.id
_entity.type
_entity.pdbx_description
1 polymer ?
#
loop_
_entity_poly.entity_id
_entity_poly.type
_entity_poly.pdbx_seq_one_letter_code
_entity_poly.pdbx_strand_id
1 'polypeptide(L)'
;MRHSTTPPDPSPSPPSPSPSPGTTIRDMRIDDCEAVATIRVRGWQHAYRGLLPQPYLDRMDIAEETGQRRRYFEERGETVNVVAERPDGTVTG
;
A
#
# COMPACT_ATOMS: atom_id res chain seq x y z
N MET A 1 14.74 41.06 -24.84
CA MET A 1 13.60 40.91 -23.90
C MET A 1 13.68 39.52 -23.30
N ARG A 2 13.84 39.41 -21.98
CA ARG A 2 13.97 38.13 -21.26
C ARG A 2 12.63 37.84 -20.59
N HIS A 3 11.98 36.73 -20.93
CA HIS A 3 10.79 36.27 -20.23
C HIS A 3 11.25 35.34 -19.09
N SER A 4 11.17 35.86 -17.86
CA SER A 4 11.33 35.05 -16.65
C SER A 4 9.99 34.36 -16.37
N THR A 5 9.91 33.05 -16.60
CA THR A 5 8.80 32.23 -16.10
C THR A 5 9.27 31.57 -14.82
N THR A 6 8.72 32.02 -13.69
CA THR A 6 8.88 31.37 -12.39
C THR A 6 8.12 30.04 -12.41
N PRO A 7 8.74 28.89 -12.07
CA PRO A 7 8.02 27.63 -11.93
C PRO A 7 7.07 27.66 -10.72
N PRO A 8 5.91 27.00 -10.77
CA PRO A 8 5.00 26.91 -9.63
C PRO A 8 5.64 26.12 -8.47
N ASP A 9 5.32 26.54 -7.26
CA ASP A 9 5.74 25.94 -5.99
C ASP A 9 5.33 24.45 -5.94
N PRO A 10 6.20 23.52 -5.50
CA PRO A 10 5.82 22.12 -5.36
C PRO A 10 4.81 21.98 -4.21
N SER A 11 3.58 21.59 -4.54
CA SER A 11 2.57 21.20 -3.54
C SER A 11 3.19 20.32 -2.45
N PRO A 12 2.95 20.60 -1.16
CA PRO A 12 3.53 19.81 -0.08
C PRO A 12 3.06 18.35 -0.24
N SER A 13 4.02 17.43 -0.30
CA SER A 13 3.72 16.00 -0.18
C SER A 13 2.91 15.78 1.09
N PRO A 14 1.85 14.93 1.08
CA PRO A 14 1.15 14.60 2.30
C PRO A 14 2.16 14.05 3.33
N PRO A 15 2.05 14.39 4.61
CA PRO A 15 2.94 13.84 5.62
C PRO A 15 2.85 12.31 5.56
N SER A 16 4.00 11.66 5.42
CA SER A 16 4.09 10.22 5.68
C SER A 16 3.43 9.96 7.03
N PRO A 17 2.48 9.02 7.14
CA PRO A 17 1.86 8.75 8.43
C PRO A 17 2.97 8.38 9.41
N SER A 18 3.21 9.23 10.42
CA SER A 18 4.06 8.86 11.53
C SER A 18 3.48 7.58 12.13
N PRO A 19 4.29 6.57 12.48
CA PRO A 19 3.76 5.44 13.21
C PRO A 19 3.12 6.02 14.48
N SER A 20 1.81 5.84 14.62
CA SER A 20 1.13 6.22 15.85
C SER A 20 1.89 5.58 17.00
N PRO A 21 2.11 6.26 18.14
CA PRO A 21 2.76 5.64 19.28
C PRO A 21 2.02 4.34 19.61
N GLY A 22 2.67 3.20 19.37
CA GLY A 22 2.07 1.87 19.45
C GLY A 22 2.15 1.00 18.19
N THR A 23 2.48 1.53 17.01
CA THR A 23 2.69 0.68 15.81
C THR A 23 4.03 -0.07 15.88
N THR A 24 3.99 -1.39 15.71
CA THR A 24 5.17 -2.28 15.66
C THR A 24 5.34 -2.87 14.26
N ILE A 25 6.56 -3.25 13.91
CA ILE A 25 6.87 -4.00 12.68
C ILE A 25 7.17 -5.43 13.06
N ARG A 26 6.57 -6.39 12.35
CA ARG A 26 6.84 -7.82 12.51
C ARG A 26 6.86 -8.55 11.18
N ASP A 27 7.40 -9.76 11.18
CA ASP A 27 7.28 -10.65 10.02
C ASP A 27 5.80 -10.89 9.69
N MET A 28 5.52 -10.87 8.39
CA MET A 28 4.23 -11.24 7.86
C MET A 28 3.96 -12.72 8.14
N ARG A 29 2.71 -13.04 8.45
CA ARG A 29 2.20 -14.40 8.60
C ARG A 29 1.21 -14.69 7.47
N ILE A 30 0.94 -15.98 7.24
CA ILE A 30 -0.06 -16.40 6.25
C ILE A 30 -1.44 -15.79 6.52
N ASP A 31 -1.79 -15.63 7.80
CA ASP A 31 -3.05 -15.03 8.25
C ASP A 31 -3.18 -13.54 7.87
N ASP A 32 -2.06 -12.83 7.68
CA ASP A 32 -2.06 -11.41 7.32
C ASP A 32 -2.33 -11.18 5.82
N CYS A 33 -2.32 -12.24 5.00
CA CYS A 33 -2.43 -12.11 3.54
C CYS A 33 -3.67 -11.33 3.09
N GLU A 34 -4.81 -11.55 3.75
CA GLU A 34 -6.07 -10.87 3.41
C GLU A 34 -6.03 -9.38 3.79
N ALA A 35 -5.46 -9.06 4.96
CA ALA A 35 -5.30 -7.68 5.40
C ALA A 35 -4.35 -6.91 4.45
N VAL A 36 -3.22 -7.52 4.10
CA VAL A 36 -2.24 -6.95 3.16
C VAL A 36 -2.85 -6.78 1.77
N ALA A 37 -3.58 -7.78 1.27
CA ALA A 37 -4.29 -7.70 -0.02
C ALA A 37 -5.31 -6.55 -0.01
N THR A 38 -6.07 -6.39 1.07
CA THR A 38 -7.03 -5.30 1.23
C THR A 38 -6.34 -3.93 1.19
N ILE A 39 -5.24 -3.77 1.93
CA ILE A 39 -4.46 -2.52 1.93
C ILE A 39 -3.93 -2.22 0.53
N ARG A 40 -3.39 -3.22 -0.16
CA ARG A 40 -2.84 -3.06 -1.52
C ARG A 40 -3.90 -2.64 -2.51
N VAL A 41 -5.04 -3.34 -2.57
CA VAL A 41 -6.13 -3.05 -3.53
C VAL A 41 -6.71 -1.65 -3.27
N ARG A 42 -7.10 -1.36 -2.02
CA ARG A 42 -7.68 -0.05 -1.68
C ARG A 42 -6.68 1.08 -1.84
N GLY A 43 -5.42 0.84 -1.46
CA GLY A 43 -4.33 1.79 -1.66
C GLY A 43 -4.12 2.12 -3.14
N TRP A 44 -4.15 1.11 -4.02
CA TRP A 44 -4.03 1.31 -5.46
C TRP A 44 -5.22 2.05 -6.07
N GLN A 45 -6.43 1.63 -5.75
CA GLN A 45 -7.67 2.29 -6.20
C GLN A 45 -7.69 3.77 -5.81
N HIS A 46 -7.15 4.11 -4.64
CA HIS A 46 -7.05 5.48 -4.19
C HIS A 46 -5.90 6.25 -4.86
N ALA A 47 -4.68 5.71 -4.81
CA ALA A 47 -3.47 6.41 -5.24
C ALA A 47 -3.42 6.65 -6.76
N TYR A 48 -3.97 5.73 -7.55
CA TYR A 48 -3.92 5.80 -9.01
C TYR A 48 -5.22 6.32 -9.64
N ARG A 49 -6.18 6.78 -8.84
CA ARG A 49 -7.40 7.40 -9.34
C ARG A 49 -7.07 8.61 -10.21
N GLY A 50 -7.60 8.64 -11.43
CA GLY A 50 -7.32 9.70 -12.40
C GLY A 50 -6.00 9.55 -13.16
N LEU A 51 -5.15 8.58 -12.77
CA LEU A 51 -3.93 8.20 -13.49
C LEU A 51 -4.15 6.95 -14.36
N LEU A 52 -4.91 5.98 -13.85
CA LEU A 52 -5.28 4.76 -14.58
C LEU A 52 -6.77 4.75 -14.93
N PRO A 53 -7.18 3.96 -15.97
CA PRO A 53 -8.59 3.77 -16.28
C PRO A 53 -9.36 3.27 -15.06
N GLN A 54 -10.44 3.96 -14.70
CA GLN A 54 -11.27 3.58 -13.56
C GLN A 54 -11.77 2.12 -13.62
N PRO A 55 -12.20 1.57 -14.79
CA PRO A 55 -12.62 0.17 -14.87
C PRO A 55 -11.50 -0.85 -14.64
N TYR A 56 -10.23 -0.45 -14.70
CA TYR A 56 -9.13 -1.31 -14.29
C TYR A 56 -9.02 -1.35 -12.76
N LEU A 57 -9.06 -0.18 -12.11
CA LEU A 57 -9.02 -0.06 -10.65
C LEU A 57 -10.23 -0.75 -10.00
N ASP A 58 -11.42 -0.60 -10.58
CA ASP A 58 -12.67 -1.19 -10.06
C ASP A 58 -12.71 -2.72 -10.19
N ARG A 59 -11.91 -3.30 -11.11
CA ARG A 59 -11.82 -4.75 -11.30
C ARG A 59 -10.79 -5.41 -10.40
N MET A 60 -10.00 -4.65 -9.66
CA MET A 60 -9.08 -5.23 -8.68
C MET A 60 -9.87 -5.95 -7.59
N ASP A 61 -9.55 -7.21 -7.35
CA ASP A 61 -10.28 -8.07 -6.43
C ASP A 61 -9.39 -8.48 -5.25
N ILE A 62 -9.94 -8.33 -4.03
CA ILE A 62 -9.21 -8.62 -2.79
C ILE A 62 -9.00 -10.12 -2.61
N ALA A 63 -9.95 -10.97 -3.01
CA ALA A 63 -9.83 -12.41 -2.83
C ALA A 63 -8.79 -13.02 -3.78
N GLU A 64 -8.76 -12.58 -5.04
CA GLU A 64 -7.74 -12.94 -6.01
C GLU A 64 -6.35 -12.49 -5.54
N GLU A 65 -6.23 -11.24 -5.09
CA GLU A 65 -4.99 -10.70 -4.54
C GLU A 65 -4.53 -11.48 -3.29
N THR A 66 -5.45 -11.87 -2.40
CA THR A 66 -5.16 -12.71 -1.24
C THR A 66 -4.60 -14.06 -1.65
N GLY A 67 -5.20 -14.70 -2.66
CA GLY A 67 -4.73 -15.97 -3.21
C GLY A 67 -3.32 -15.87 -3.78
N GLN A 68 -3.04 -14.80 -4.54
CA GLN A 68 -1.69 -14.51 -5.05
C GLN A 68 -0.70 -14.30 -3.91
N ARG A 69 -1.07 -13.52 -2.89
CA ARG A 69 -0.20 -13.24 -1.74
C ARG A 69 0.15 -14.50 -0.94
N ARG A 70 -0.81 -15.42 -0.75
CA ARG A 70 -0.55 -16.73 -0.11
C ARG A 70 0.44 -17.56 -0.91
N ARG A 71 0.29 -17.61 -2.25
CA ARG A 71 1.25 -18.32 -3.11
C ARG A 71 2.66 -17.74 -2.98
N TYR A 72 2.81 -16.42 -3.07
CA TYR A 72 4.11 -15.76 -2.90
C TYR A 72 4.70 -15.93 -1.50
N PHE A 73 3.87 -16.09 -0.47
CA PHE A 73 4.32 -16.37 0.89
C PHE A 73 4.89 -17.80 1.02
N GLU A 74 4.28 -18.77 0.34
CA GLU A 74 4.70 -20.17 0.33
C GLU A 74 5.93 -20.43 -0.56
N GLU A 75 6.08 -19.65 -1.63
CA GLU A 75 7.25 -19.65 -2.49
C GLU A 75 8.48 -19.16 -1.71
N ARG A 76 9.39 -20.09 -1.38
CA ARG A 76 10.63 -19.76 -0.66
C ARG A 76 11.57 -18.94 -1.56
N GLY A 77 11.60 -17.63 -1.36
CA GLY A 77 12.55 -16.71 -1.99
C GLY A 77 13.40 -15.96 -0.95
N GLU A 78 14.35 -15.15 -1.42
CA GLU A 78 15.21 -14.30 -0.57
C GLU A 78 14.47 -13.07 -0.01
N THR A 79 13.18 -12.91 -0.31
CA THR A 79 12.39 -11.73 0.07
C THR A 79 11.79 -11.89 1.47
N VAL A 80 12.01 -10.91 2.33
CA VAL A 80 11.33 -10.79 3.62
C VAL A 80 10.06 -9.96 3.44
N ASN A 81 8.93 -10.48 3.91
CA ASN A 81 7.67 -9.75 3.96
C ASN A 81 7.41 -9.34 5.42
N VAL A 82 7.21 -8.04 5.65
CA VAL A 82 6.90 -7.48 6.97
C VAL A 82 5.57 -6.76 6.93
N VAL A 83 4.95 -6.61 8.11
CA VAL A 83 3.72 -5.84 8.31
C VAL A 83 3.86 -4.86 9.47
N ALA A 84 3.17 -3.73 9.36
CA ALA A 84 2.96 -2.75 10.40
C ALA A 84 1.65 -3.03 11.13
N GLU A 85 1.77 -3.39 12.41
CA GLU A 85 0.66 -3.78 13.27
C GLU A 85 0.43 -2.72 14.35
N ARG A 86 -0.85 -2.40 14.61
CA ARG A 86 -1.26 -1.55 15.73
C ARG A 86 -1.36 -2.37 17.03
N PRO A 87 -1.42 -1.72 18.21
CA PRO A 87 -1.55 -2.43 19.48
C PRO A 87 -2.77 -3.34 19.60
N ASP A 88 -3.82 -3.09 18.81
CA ASP A 88 -5.05 -3.87 18.75
C ASP A 88 -4.95 -5.09 17.81
N GLY A 89 -3.79 -5.34 17.20
CA GLY A 89 -3.57 -6.42 16.24
C GLY A 89 -3.97 -6.08 14.80
N THR A 90 -4.42 -4.85 14.53
CA THR A 90 -4.79 -4.44 13.17
C THR A 90 -3.54 -4.23 12.32
N VAL A 91 -3.44 -4.97 11.22
CA VAL A 91 -2.43 -4.71 10.17
C VAL A 91 -2.82 -3.48 9.36
N THR A 92 -1.86 -2.58 9.15
CA THR A 92 -2.09 -1.27 8.52
C THR A 92 -1.17 -0.96 7.35
N GLY A 93 -0.10 -1.72 7.16
CA GLY A 93 0.86 -1.55 6.06
C GLY A 93 1.86 -2.68 6.02
#